data_AF-A0A834MJE2-F1
#
_entry.id   AF-A0A834MJE2-F1
#
_cell.length_a   1.000
_cell.length_b   1.000
_cell.length_c   1.000
_cell.angle_alpha   90.00
_cell.angle_beta   90.00
_cell.angle_gamma   90.00
#
_symmetry.space_group_name_H-M   'P 1'
#
loop_
_entity.id
_entity.type
_entity.pdbx_description
1 polymer ?
#
loop_
_entity_poly.entity_id
_entity_poly.type
_entity_poly.pdbx_seq_one_letter_code
_entity_poly.pdbx_strand_id
1 'polypeptide(L)'
;MEIDIVPNNIIKILLIAAAAIGLVEGLAWSILSFIAICYYGRAFMPSKNATYSQTHIDRTMYDFYLNHRYESTLEDIMKEYTYPLTATPFCVCMIISLTINIILVICSCVILWILYYKKQIYIKHTIGSWAVTMATNITFDLILLLLLSINYSSIKKFQASHASGPSASDSVVLAATGVVITLAARGFILWVVNAIIAGLMGKLWHSYHRRIPFFNYERFDNTSVSNLPWMEEPYQYCNSTVSIDRMDNESSSPPYAKLKPLDLQRSPNNQMTRALNMDVIQTNNNRKLAPKPPNRYQNTRPIKPALQYGEDPIDIPPPFIPPPDY
;
A
#
# COMPACT_ATOMS: atom_id res chain seq x y z
N MET A 1 -31.82 6.85 -21.85
CA MET A 1 -31.41 5.61 -22.54
C MET A 1 -30.13 5.15 -21.88
N GLU A 2 -30.22 4.28 -20.87
CA GLU A 2 -29.04 3.74 -20.19
C GLU A 2 -28.37 2.73 -21.12
N ILE A 3 -27.23 3.10 -21.70
CA ILE A 3 -26.41 2.17 -22.45
C ILE A 3 -25.75 1.26 -21.41
N ASP A 4 -26.20 0.01 -21.32
CA ASP A 4 -25.55 -1.02 -20.52
C ASP A 4 -24.17 -1.33 -21.14
N ILE A 5 -23.16 -0.60 -20.69
CA ILE A 5 -21.75 -0.77 -21.13
C ILE A 5 -21.14 -2.08 -20.56
N VAL A 6 -21.87 -2.80 -19.70
CA VAL A 6 -21.50 -4.15 -19.24
C VAL A 6 -22.47 -5.18 -19.84
N PRO A 7 -22.41 -5.49 -21.15
CA PRO A 7 -23.37 -6.37 -21.80
C PRO A 7 -23.20 -7.86 -21.44
N ASN A 8 -22.18 -8.23 -20.65
CA ASN A 8 -21.88 -9.62 -20.33
C ASN A 8 -22.05 -9.89 -18.83
N ASN A 9 -23.04 -10.74 -18.51
CA ASN A 9 -23.23 -11.33 -17.18
C ASN A 9 -21.92 -11.88 -16.59
N ILE A 10 -21.01 -12.36 -17.45
CA ILE A 10 -19.67 -12.84 -17.09
C ILE A 10 -18.80 -11.75 -16.44
N ILE A 11 -18.79 -10.53 -16.98
CA ILE A 11 -17.98 -9.43 -16.42
C ILE A 11 -18.50 -9.03 -15.04
N LYS A 12 -19.83 -9.00 -14.88
CA LYS A 12 -20.45 -8.71 -13.59
C LYS A 12 -20.11 -9.78 -12.55
N ILE A 13 -20.20 -11.06 -12.91
CA ILE A 13 -19.81 -12.18 -12.03
C ILE A 13 -18.34 -12.06 -11.64
N LEU A 14 -17.45 -11.77 -12.61
CA LEU A 14 -16.02 -11.61 -12.36
C LEU A 14 -15.74 -10.43 -11.39
N LEU A 15 -16.43 -9.29 -11.55
CA LEU A 15 -16.27 -8.14 -10.65
C LEU A 15 -16.75 -8.44 -9.23
N ILE A 16 -17.88 -9.16 -9.09
CA ILE A 16 -18.37 -9.61 -7.78
C ILE A 16 -17.37 -10.56 -7.13
N ALA A 17 -16.87 -11.55 -7.89
CA ALA A 17 -15.89 -12.51 -7.40
C ALA A 17 -14.58 -11.82 -6.96
N ALA A 18 -14.05 -10.91 -7.77
CA ALA A 18 -12.85 -10.14 -7.45
C ALA A 18 -13.04 -9.28 -6.18
N ALA A 19 -14.17 -8.58 -6.07
CA ALA A 19 -14.47 -7.78 -4.89
C ALA A 19 -14.66 -8.65 -3.63
N ALA A 20 -15.33 -9.80 -3.74
CA ALA A 20 -15.49 -10.72 -2.63
C ALA A 20 -14.15 -11.29 -2.15
N ILE A 21 -13.29 -11.70 -3.08
CA ILE A 21 -11.94 -12.20 -2.77
C ILE A 21 -11.11 -11.09 -2.10
N GLY A 22 -11.06 -9.90 -2.70
CA GLY A 22 -10.31 -8.77 -2.15
C GLY A 22 -10.81 -8.36 -0.75
N LEU A 23 -12.10 -8.48 -0.47
CA LEU A 23 -12.69 -8.20 0.83
C LEU A 23 -12.31 -9.26 1.87
N VAL A 24 -12.49 -10.55 1.55
CA VAL A 24 -12.16 -11.66 2.45
C VAL A 24 -10.67 -11.67 2.78
N GLU A 25 -9.81 -11.56 1.76
CA GLU A 25 -8.37 -11.53 1.96
C GLU A 25 -7.93 -10.27 2.70
N GLY A 26 -8.41 -9.10 2.27
CA GLY A 26 -8.06 -7.83 2.90
C GLY A 26 -8.44 -7.81 4.39
N LEU A 27 -9.62 -8.34 4.75
CA LEU A 27 -10.04 -8.43 6.15
C LEU A 27 -9.20 -9.44 6.94
N ALA A 28 -9.00 -10.65 6.42
CA ALA A 28 -8.21 -11.68 7.10
C ALA A 28 -6.80 -11.17 7.42
N TRP A 29 -6.14 -10.54 6.44
CA TRP A 29 -4.79 -10.01 6.61
C TRP A 29 -4.72 -8.75 7.44
N SER A 30 -5.75 -7.90 7.42
CA SER A 30 -5.85 -6.76 8.32
C SER A 30 -5.95 -7.22 9.77
N ILE A 31 -6.77 -8.23 10.05
CA ILE A 31 -6.90 -8.80 11.41
C ILE A 31 -5.58 -9.42 11.86
N LEU A 32 -4.93 -10.24 11.01
CA LEU A 32 -3.64 -10.84 11.35
C LEU A 32 -2.55 -9.79 11.60
N SER A 33 -2.46 -8.77 10.74
CA SER A 33 -1.48 -7.68 10.89
C SER A 33 -1.75 -6.87 12.16
N PHE A 34 -3.02 -6.59 12.46
CA PHE A 34 -3.42 -5.89 13.68
C PHE A 34 -3.06 -6.69 14.94
N ILE A 35 -3.37 -7.99 14.96
CA ILE A 35 -3.00 -8.88 16.06
C ILE A 35 -1.48 -8.87 16.27
N ALA A 36 -0.68 -9.00 15.19
CA ALA A 36 0.78 -8.96 15.28
C ALA A 36 1.30 -7.64 15.86
N ILE A 37 0.73 -6.50 15.44
CA ILE A 37 1.06 -5.17 15.99
C ILE A 37 0.69 -5.08 17.48
N CYS A 38 -0.47 -5.60 17.89
CA CYS A 38 -0.87 -5.62 19.30
C CYS A 38 0.07 -6.47 20.16
N TYR A 39 0.54 -7.62 19.65
CA TYR A 39 1.56 -8.42 20.34
C TYR A 39 2.89 -7.67 20.47
N TYR A 40 3.31 -6.96 19.41
CA TYR A 40 4.50 -6.11 19.46
C TYR A 40 4.37 -4.99 20.50
N GLY A 41 3.21 -4.34 20.55
CA GLY A 41 2.87 -3.31 21.53
C GLY A 41 2.58 -3.82 22.95
N ARG A 42 2.67 -5.14 23.18
CA ARG A 42 2.38 -5.82 24.47
C ARG A 42 0.94 -5.62 24.99
N ALA A 43 0.01 -5.25 24.12
CA ALA A 43 -1.40 -5.20 24.48
C ALA A 43 -1.94 -6.61 24.80
N PHE A 44 -1.35 -7.63 24.17
CA PHE A 44 -1.60 -9.04 24.45
C PHE A 44 -0.29 -9.74 24.82
N MET A 45 -0.28 -10.46 25.94
CA MET A 45 0.80 -11.37 26.30
C MET A 45 0.26 -12.79 26.34
N PRO A 46 0.94 -13.77 25.69
CA PRO A 46 0.53 -15.16 25.81
C PRO A 46 0.62 -15.60 27.28
N SER A 47 -0.44 -16.27 27.76
CA SER A 47 -0.51 -16.81 29.11
C SER A 47 0.67 -17.75 29.37
N LYS A 48 1.38 -17.55 30.49
CA LYS A 48 2.49 -18.43 30.93
C LYS A 48 2.02 -19.86 31.28
N ASN A 49 0.72 -20.10 31.40
CA ASN A 49 0.15 -21.31 31.97
C ASN A 49 -0.48 -22.27 30.92
N ALA A 50 -0.23 -22.07 29.62
CA ALA A 50 -0.81 -22.91 28.55
C ALA A 50 0.08 -24.13 28.21
N THR A 51 -0.58 -25.27 27.97
CA THR A 51 -0.01 -26.64 27.96
C THR A 51 0.97 -26.96 26.82
N TYR A 52 2.25 -27.07 27.19
CA TYR A 52 3.41 -27.83 26.68
C TYR A 52 3.68 -28.22 25.19
N SER A 53 2.84 -28.02 24.18
CA SER A 53 3.27 -28.32 22.77
C SER A 53 2.91 -27.26 21.74
N GLN A 54 1.67 -26.78 21.72
CA GLN A 54 1.30 -25.57 20.95
C GLN A 54 2.00 -24.33 21.52
N THR A 55 2.22 -24.30 22.83
CA THR A 55 2.89 -23.19 23.51
C THR A 55 4.31 -22.95 23.02
N HIS A 56 5.05 -23.97 22.60
CA HIS A 56 6.45 -23.77 22.21
C HIS A 56 6.58 -23.11 20.85
N ILE A 57 5.75 -23.47 19.86
CA ILE A 57 5.77 -22.84 18.54
C ILE A 57 5.26 -21.40 18.65
N ASP A 58 4.12 -21.19 19.29
CA ASP A 58 3.50 -19.87 19.43
C ASP A 58 4.38 -18.90 20.23
N ARG A 59 5.00 -19.40 21.32
CA ARG A 59 5.93 -18.61 22.12
C ARG A 59 7.23 -18.33 21.38
N THR A 60 7.74 -19.27 20.58
CA THR A 60 8.93 -19.03 19.76
C THR A 60 8.65 -18.00 18.67
N MET A 61 7.48 -18.04 18.04
CA MET A 61 7.05 -16.98 17.12
C MET A 61 6.96 -15.63 17.84
N TYR A 62 6.36 -15.62 19.03
CA TYR A 62 6.25 -14.41 19.83
C TYR A 62 7.62 -13.84 20.16
N ASP A 63 8.53 -14.67 20.69
CA ASP A 63 9.85 -14.22 21.11
C ASP A 63 10.71 -13.76 19.93
N PHE A 64 10.66 -14.44 18.78
CA PHE A 64 11.53 -14.13 17.64
C PHE A 64 11.02 -12.98 16.75
N TYR A 65 9.70 -12.91 16.51
CA TYR A 65 9.11 -11.96 15.55
C TYR A 65 8.23 -10.88 16.18
N LEU A 66 7.76 -11.06 17.42
CA LEU A 66 6.80 -10.14 18.05
C LEU A 66 7.33 -9.48 19.33
N ASN A 67 8.43 -9.96 19.92
CA ASN A 67 8.95 -9.46 21.19
C ASN A 67 10.24 -8.64 21.01
N HIS A 68 10.12 -7.32 21.08
CA HIS A 68 11.26 -6.40 20.93
C HIS A 68 12.41 -6.65 21.92
N ARG A 69 12.16 -7.19 23.12
CA ARG A 69 13.24 -7.47 24.09
C ARG A 69 14.15 -8.62 23.70
N TYR A 70 13.69 -9.51 22.83
CA TYR A 70 14.51 -10.62 22.39
C TYR A 70 15.55 -10.17 21.35
N GLU A 71 15.29 -9.05 20.67
CA GLU A 71 16.19 -8.46 19.67
C GLU A 71 17.56 -8.08 20.28
N SER A 72 17.58 -7.53 21.50
CA SER A 72 18.82 -7.21 22.22
C SER A 72 19.58 -8.45 22.69
N THR A 73 18.89 -9.59 22.86
CA THR A 73 19.51 -10.87 23.23
C THR A 73 20.07 -11.58 22.00
N LEU A 74 19.46 -11.33 20.83
CA LEU A 74 19.90 -11.87 19.55
C LEU A 74 21.06 -11.08 18.92
N GLU A 75 21.37 -9.89 19.42
CA GLU A 75 22.35 -8.97 18.82
C GLU A 75 23.73 -9.60 18.62
N ASP A 76 24.16 -10.46 19.54
CA ASP A 76 25.44 -11.17 19.42
C ASP A 76 25.38 -12.30 18.37
N ILE A 77 24.23 -12.95 18.20
CA ILE A 77 23.99 -13.97 17.16
C ILE A 77 23.84 -13.30 15.78
N MET A 78 23.26 -12.09 15.73
CA MET A 78 23.06 -11.31 14.51
C MET A 78 24.36 -10.75 13.91
N LYS A 79 25.43 -10.63 14.71
CA LYS A 79 26.76 -10.24 14.20
C LYS A 79 27.38 -11.33 13.33
N GLU A 80 27.06 -12.59 13.60
CA GLU A 80 27.60 -13.74 12.86
C GLU A 80 26.70 -14.15 11.68
N TYR A 81 25.37 -14.01 11.82
CA TYR A 81 24.40 -14.33 10.77
C TYR A 81 23.47 -13.15 10.49
N THR A 82 23.35 -12.75 9.22
CA THR A 82 22.43 -11.70 8.82
C THR A 82 20.98 -12.20 8.88
N TYR A 83 20.21 -11.64 9.82
CA TYR A 83 18.76 -11.83 9.93
C TYR A 83 18.04 -10.55 9.48
N PRO A 84 17.62 -10.46 8.21
CA PRO A 84 16.96 -9.24 7.71
C PRO A 84 15.61 -8.94 8.37
N LEU A 85 14.94 -9.93 8.97
CA LEU A 85 13.60 -9.77 9.55
C LEU A 85 13.58 -10.13 11.04
N THR A 86 13.97 -9.19 11.90
CA THR A 86 13.79 -9.25 13.37
C THR A 86 12.43 -8.66 13.80
N ALA A 87 12.16 -8.59 15.11
CA ALA A 87 10.87 -8.13 15.63
C ALA A 87 10.47 -6.70 15.16
N THR A 88 11.41 -5.76 15.18
CA THR A 88 11.16 -4.37 14.75
C THR A 88 10.81 -4.27 13.24
N PRO A 89 11.66 -4.74 12.30
CA PRO A 89 11.33 -4.70 10.87
C PRO A 89 10.12 -5.59 10.51
N PHE A 90 9.88 -6.67 11.25
CA PHE A 90 8.64 -7.46 11.10
C PHE A 90 7.40 -6.62 11.44
N CYS A 91 7.42 -5.88 12.55
CA CYS A 91 6.34 -4.97 12.93
C CYS A 91 6.09 -3.88 11.86
N VAL A 92 7.16 -3.29 11.32
CA VAL A 92 7.04 -2.32 10.20
C VAL A 92 6.38 -2.97 8.98
N CYS A 93 6.76 -4.20 8.63
CA CYS A 93 6.12 -4.94 7.54
C CYS A 93 4.63 -5.19 7.82
N MET A 94 4.25 -5.51 9.05
CA MET A 94 2.85 -5.68 9.43
C MET A 94 2.05 -4.38 9.35
N ILE A 95 2.63 -3.23 9.69
CA ILE A 95 1.96 -1.91 9.53
C ILE A 95 1.72 -1.59 8.05
N ILE A 96 2.72 -1.83 7.19
CA ILE A 96 2.58 -1.64 5.75
C ILE A 96 1.51 -2.59 5.19
N SER A 97 1.56 -3.87 5.58
CA SER A 97 0.56 -4.88 5.23
C SER A 97 -0.85 -4.45 5.64
N LEU A 98 -1.03 -3.99 6.88
CA LEU A 98 -2.32 -3.50 7.38
C LEU A 98 -2.85 -2.35 6.51
N THR A 99 -1.99 -1.40 6.16
CA THR A 99 -2.37 -0.23 5.35
C THR A 99 -2.81 -0.66 3.95
N ILE A 100 -2.02 -1.51 3.27
CA ILE A 100 -2.34 -2.01 1.92
C ILE A 100 -3.66 -2.81 1.94
N ASN A 101 -3.85 -3.68 2.94
CA ASN A 101 -5.04 -4.51 3.05
C ASN A 101 -6.30 -3.70 3.38
N ILE A 102 -6.21 -2.65 4.21
CA ILE A 102 -7.33 -1.71 4.43
C ILE A 102 -7.72 -1.01 3.12
N ILE A 103 -6.73 -0.54 2.34
CA ILE A 103 -7.00 0.07 1.02
C ILE A 103 -7.69 -0.94 0.09
N LEU A 104 -7.25 -2.20 0.08
CA LEU A 104 -7.87 -3.27 -0.71
C LEU A 104 -9.32 -3.53 -0.30
N VAL A 105 -9.62 -3.55 1.00
CA VAL A 105 -11.00 -3.69 1.51
C VAL A 105 -11.85 -2.52 1.06
N ILE A 106 -11.36 -1.27 1.20
CA ILE A 106 -12.07 -0.07 0.76
C ILE A 106 -12.36 -0.15 -0.75
N CYS A 107 -11.35 -0.46 -1.58
CA CYS A 107 -11.54 -0.61 -3.02
C CYS A 107 -12.59 -1.68 -3.34
N SER A 108 -12.56 -2.81 -2.63
CA SER A 108 -13.51 -3.92 -2.83
C SER A 108 -14.95 -3.51 -2.47
N CYS A 109 -15.14 -2.81 -1.34
CA CYS A 109 -16.43 -2.25 -0.95
C CYS A 109 -16.95 -1.22 -1.97
N VAL A 110 -16.09 -0.37 -2.51
CA VAL A 110 -16.47 0.62 -3.54
C VAL A 110 -16.91 -0.07 -4.84
N ILE A 111 -16.26 -1.18 -5.25
CA ILE A 111 -16.72 -1.97 -6.41
C ILE A 111 -18.13 -2.51 -6.16
N LEU A 112 -18.37 -3.14 -5.00
CA LEU A 112 -19.69 -3.68 -4.65
C LEU A 112 -20.76 -2.58 -4.62
N TRP A 113 -20.43 -1.42 -4.04
CA TRP A 113 -21.31 -0.25 -4.01
C TRP A 113 -21.66 0.23 -5.43
N ILE A 114 -20.67 0.37 -6.31
CA ILE A 114 -20.88 0.79 -7.71
C ILE A 114 -21.78 -0.20 -8.45
N LEU A 115 -21.56 -1.51 -8.25
CA LEU A 115 -22.38 -2.56 -8.86
C LEU A 115 -23.83 -2.55 -8.35
N TYR A 116 -24.04 -2.27 -7.07
CA TYR A 116 -25.36 -2.19 -6.46
C TYR A 116 -26.15 -0.97 -6.95
N TYR A 117 -25.54 0.22 -6.95
CA TYR A 117 -26.18 1.47 -7.39
C TYR A 117 -26.08 1.76 -8.89
N LYS A 118 -25.55 0.82 -9.69
CA LYS A 118 -25.36 0.92 -11.15
C LYS A 118 -24.61 2.20 -11.61
N LYS A 119 -23.67 2.71 -10.81
CA LYS A 119 -22.94 3.96 -11.10
C LYS A 119 -21.74 3.71 -12.04
N GLN A 120 -22.02 3.50 -13.33
CA GLN A 120 -21.03 3.11 -14.35
C GLN A 120 -19.87 4.09 -14.55
N ILE A 121 -20.06 5.38 -14.29
CA ILE A 121 -19.04 6.43 -14.52
C ILE A 121 -17.75 6.15 -13.73
N TYR A 122 -17.87 5.62 -12.50
CA TYR A 122 -16.72 5.41 -11.60
C TYR A 122 -16.06 4.04 -11.77
N ILE A 123 -16.72 3.09 -12.45
CA ILE A 123 -16.29 1.69 -12.49
C ILE A 123 -14.88 1.54 -13.08
N LYS A 124 -14.55 2.35 -14.09
CA LYS A 124 -13.26 2.34 -14.78
C LYS A 124 -12.11 2.70 -13.85
N HIS A 125 -12.27 3.74 -13.03
CA HIS A 125 -11.23 4.17 -12.10
C HIS A 125 -11.10 3.17 -10.94
N THR A 126 -12.22 2.69 -10.42
CA THR A 126 -12.22 1.74 -9.31
C THR A 126 -11.59 0.40 -9.67
N ILE A 127 -11.87 -0.16 -10.86
CA ILE A 127 -11.23 -1.40 -11.33
C ILE A 127 -9.71 -1.22 -11.44
N GLY A 128 -9.26 -0.08 -11.99
CA GLY A 128 -7.84 0.23 -12.11
C GLY A 128 -7.16 0.31 -10.73
N SER A 129 -7.74 1.08 -9.80
CA SER A 129 -7.22 1.18 -8.42
C SER A 129 -7.19 -0.17 -7.71
N TRP A 130 -8.24 -0.99 -7.85
CA TRP A 130 -8.29 -2.32 -7.26
C TRP A 130 -7.19 -3.24 -7.82
N ALA A 131 -7.01 -3.27 -9.14
CA ALA A 131 -5.99 -4.10 -9.77
C ALA A 131 -4.56 -3.68 -9.37
N VAL A 132 -4.30 -2.37 -9.27
CA VAL A 132 -3.00 -1.84 -8.81
C VAL A 132 -2.76 -2.16 -7.34
N THR A 133 -3.74 -1.95 -6.46
CA THR A 133 -3.61 -2.30 -5.04
C THR A 133 -3.36 -3.80 -4.87
N MET A 134 -4.05 -4.65 -5.64
CA MET A 134 -3.86 -6.09 -5.60
C MET A 134 -2.46 -6.49 -6.05
N ALA A 135 -1.96 -5.91 -7.15
CA ALA A 135 -0.60 -6.16 -7.63
C ALA A 135 0.47 -5.73 -6.62
N THR A 136 0.26 -4.58 -5.95
CA THR A 136 1.13 -4.12 -4.86
C THR A 136 1.11 -5.11 -3.68
N ASN A 137 -0.06 -5.63 -3.32
CA ASN A 137 -0.20 -6.62 -2.25
C ASN A 137 0.58 -7.91 -2.56
N ILE A 138 0.37 -8.47 -3.76
CA ILE A 138 1.08 -9.65 -4.30
C ILE A 138 2.61 -9.45 -4.28
N THR A 139 3.06 -8.26 -4.67
CA THR A 139 4.49 -7.92 -4.69
C THR A 139 5.06 -7.83 -3.27
N PHE A 140 4.32 -7.22 -2.36
CA PHE A 140 4.71 -7.11 -0.95
C PHE A 140 4.80 -8.49 -0.28
N ASP A 141 3.87 -9.39 -0.57
CA ASP A 141 3.91 -10.76 -0.07
C ASP A 141 5.14 -11.51 -0.54
N LEU A 142 5.50 -11.35 -1.82
CA LEU A 142 6.71 -11.97 -2.38
C LEU A 142 7.96 -11.46 -1.65
N ILE A 143 8.03 -10.16 -1.36
CA ILE A 143 9.14 -9.58 -0.59
C ILE A 143 9.18 -10.16 0.83
N LEU A 144 8.04 -10.21 1.52
CA LEU A 144 7.94 -10.77 2.87
C LEU A 144 8.36 -12.25 2.89
N LEU A 145 7.90 -13.04 1.91
CA LEU A 145 8.24 -14.44 1.74
C LEU A 145 9.74 -14.65 1.52
N LEU A 146 10.37 -13.81 0.67
CA LEU A 146 11.81 -13.86 0.43
C LEU A 146 12.60 -13.52 1.70
N LEU A 147 12.21 -12.48 2.44
CA LEU A 147 12.85 -12.10 3.69
C LEU A 147 12.75 -13.22 4.75
N LEU A 148 11.57 -13.82 4.89
CA LEU A 148 11.36 -14.96 5.79
C LEU A 148 12.17 -16.19 5.35
N SER A 149 12.28 -16.45 4.06
CA SER A 149 13.10 -17.54 3.52
C SER A 149 14.59 -17.36 3.79
N ILE A 150 15.09 -16.12 3.70
CA ILE A 150 16.48 -15.80 4.07
C ILE A 150 16.68 -16.06 5.56
N ASN A 151 15.79 -15.57 6.43
CA ASN A 151 15.84 -15.85 7.86
C ASN A 151 15.86 -17.37 8.14
N TYR A 152 14.99 -18.13 7.50
CA TYR A 152 14.94 -19.59 7.65
C TYR A 152 16.26 -20.26 7.27
N SER A 153 16.86 -19.85 6.15
CA SER A 153 18.17 -20.36 5.74
C SER A 153 19.27 -19.98 6.73
N SER A 154 19.23 -18.79 7.32
CA SER A 154 20.20 -18.34 8.32
C SER A 154 20.06 -19.14 9.62
N ILE A 155 18.84 -19.33 10.13
CA ILE A 155 18.55 -20.15 11.32
C ILE A 155 19.07 -21.58 11.12
N LYS A 156 18.78 -22.18 9.96
CA LYS A 156 19.24 -23.54 9.63
C LYS A 156 20.76 -23.66 9.61
N LYS A 157 21.48 -22.66 9.07
CA LYS A 157 22.95 -22.63 9.04
C LYS A 157 23.54 -22.47 10.44
N PHE A 158 22.98 -21.56 11.23
CA PHE A 158 23.37 -21.36 12.63
C PHE A 158 23.24 -22.68 13.41
N GLN A 159 22.09 -23.34 13.33
CA GLN A 159 21.86 -24.63 13.99
C GLN A 159 22.84 -25.71 13.52
N ALA A 160 23.11 -25.80 12.22
CA ALA A 160 24.05 -26.79 11.68
C ALA A 160 25.51 -26.57 12.15
N SER A 161 25.89 -25.32 12.45
CA SER A 161 27.25 -24.95 12.87
C SER A 161 27.50 -25.06 14.37
N HIS A 162 26.46 -24.89 15.20
CA HIS A 162 26.57 -24.79 16.66
C HIS A 162 26.00 -26.00 17.41
N ALA A 163 25.30 -26.91 16.74
CA ALA A 163 24.71 -28.07 17.38
C ALA A 163 25.68 -29.26 17.37
N SER A 164 26.06 -29.74 18.56
CA SER A 164 26.65 -31.07 18.79
C SER A 164 25.64 -32.23 18.65
N GLY A 165 24.48 -31.97 18.02
CA GLY A 165 23.38 -32.91 17.76
C GLY A 165 22.02 -32.17 17.67
N PRO A 166 20.99 -32.73 17.01
CA PRO A 166 19.70 -32.06 16.86
C PRO A 166 19.02 -31.88 18.23
N SER A 167 18.93 -30.63 18.71
CA SER A 167 18.19 -30.32 19.93
C SER A 167 16.69 -30.19 19.63
N ALA A 168 15.84 -30.58 20.58
CA ALA A 168 14.38 -30.43 20.44
C ALA A 168 13.96 -28.96 20.27
N SER A 169 14.68 -28.02 20.89
CA SER A 169 14.49 -26.58 20.75
C SER A 169 14.75 -26.08 19.32
N ASP A 170 15.74 -26.64 18.63
CA ASP A 170 16.09 -26.23 17.27
C ASP A 170 14.99 -26.57 16.26
N SER A 171 14.40 -27.75 16.43
CA SER A 171 13.28 -28.22 15.61
C SER A 171 12.04 -27.33 15.79
N VAL A 172 11.81 -26.81 16.99
CA VAL A 172 10.69 -25.89 17.28
C VAL A 172 10.88 -24.55 16.59
N VAL A 173 12.09 -23.96 16.63
CA VAL A 173 12.38 -22.68 15.95
C VAL A 173 12.20 -22.84 14.45
N LEU A 174 12.72 -23.93 13.88
CA LEU A 174 12.61 -24.21 12.45
C LEU A 174 11.15 -24.41 12.01
N ALA A 175 10.36 -25.12 12.83
CA ALA A 175 8.93 -25.30 12.61
C ALA A 175 8.15 -23.98 12.73
N ALA A 176 8.45 -23.15 13.73
CA ALA A 176 7.82 -21.84 13.91
C ALA A 176 8.08 -20.94 12.71
N THR A 177 9.33 -20.79 12.27
CA THR A 177 9.65 -20.03 11.06
C THR A 177 8.99 -20.63 9.81
N GLY A 178 8.93 -21.97 9.71
CA GLY A 178 8.21 -22.66 8.63
C GLY A 178 6.72 -22.29 8.59
N VAL A 179 6.05 -22.27 9.74
CA VAL A 179 4.64 -21.86 9.83
C VAL A 179 4.49 -20.39 9.41
N VAL A 180 5.34 -19.47 9.89
CA VAL A 180 5.31 -18.05 9.45
C VAL A 180 5.50 -17.93 7.94
N ILE A 181 6.41 -18.72 7.34
CA ILE A 181 6.62 -18.78 5.88
C ILE A 181 5.36 -19.27 5.17
N THR A 182 4.74 -20.36 5.62
CA THR A 182 3.52 -20.88 4.97
C THR A 182 2.35 -19.90 5.06
N LEU A 183 2.26 -19.18 6.18
CA LEU A 183 1.29 -18.12 6.37
C LEU A 183 1.59 -16.94 5.42
N ALA A 184 2.84 -16.47 5.37
CA ALA A 184 3.28 -15.40 4.48
C ALA A 184 3.17 -15.74 2.99
N ALA A 185 3.32 -17.02 2.62
CA ALA A 185 3.06 -17.52 1.27
C ALA A 185 1.56 -17.46 0.89
N ARG A 186 0.70 -17.01 1.81
CA ARG A 186 -0.77 -16.87 1.70
C ARG A 186 -1.49 -18.13 1.22
N GLY A 187 -0.84 -19.28 1.27
CA GLY A 187 -1.14 -20.40 0.39
C GLY A 187 -0.82 -20.02 -1.06
N PHE A 188 0.20 -20.64 -1.64
CA PHE A 188 0.65 -20.40 -3.03
C PHE A 188 -0.50 -20.35 -4.06
N ILE A 189 -1.58 -21.12 -3.79
CA ILE A 189 -2.81 -21.14 -4.57
C ILE A 189 -3.52 -19.78 -4.59
N LEU A 190 -3.72 -19.14 -3.44
CA LEU A 190 -4.38 -17.83 -3.36
C LEU A 190 -3.55 -16.76 -4.07
N TRP A 191 -2.22 -16.79 -3.94
CA TRP A 191 -1.33 -15.88 -4.66
C TRP A 191 -1.49 -16.00 -6.18
N VAL A 192 -1.54 -17.24 -6.71
CA VAL A 192 -1.77 -17.50 -8.14
C VAL A 192 -3.16 -17.01 -8.58
N VAL A 193 -4.20 -17.31 -7.79
CA VAL A 193 -5.57 -16.86 -8.07
C VAL A 193 -5.63 -15.32 -8.12
N ASN A 194 -4.98 -14.65 -7.18
CA ASN A 194 -4.92 -13.20 -7.11
C ASN A 194 -4.19 -12.58 -8.30
N ALA A 195 -3.06 -13.17 -8.71
CA ALA A 195 -2.34 -12.75 -9.90
C ALA A 195 -3.19 -12.88 -11.17
N ILE A 196 -3.92 -13.99 -11.32
CA ILE A 196 -4.83 -14.21 -12.44
C ILE A 196 -5.95 -13.16 -12.44
N ILE A 197 -6.63 -12.95 -11.31
CA ILE A 197 -7.75 -12.01 -11.21
C ILE A 197 -7.27 -10.56 -11.42
N ALA A 198 -6.14 -10.17 -10.83
CA ALA A 198 -5.53 -8.86 -11.05
C ALA A 198 -5.19 -8.64 -12.53
N GLY A 199 -4.64 -9.67 -13.21
CA GLY A 199 -4.37 -9.63 -14.64
C GLY A 199 -5.63 -9.49 -15.50
N LEU A 200 -6.71 -10.20 -15.16
CA LEU A 200 -8.00 -10.08 -15.84
C LEU A 200 -8.62 -8.69 -15.62
N MET A 201 -8.60 -8.17 -14.40
CA MET A 201 -9.07 -6.82 -14.07
C MET A 201 -8.26 -5.74 -14.77
N GLY A 202 -6.93 -5.89 -14.84
CA GLY A 202 -6.05 -4.99 -15.59
C GLY A 202 -6.35 -4.99 -17.09
N LYS A 203 -6.59 -6.16 -17.69
CA LYS A 203 -7.02 -6.26 -19.10
C LYS A 203 -8.38 -5.61 -19.34
N LEU A 204 -9.33 -5.79 -18.43
CA LEU A 204 -10.64 -5.12 -18.49
C LEU A 204 -10.47 -3.60 -18.41
N TRP A 205 -9.69 -3.10 -17.45
CA TRP A 205 -9.40 -1.69 -17.28
C TRP A 205 -8.74 -1.07 -18.52
N HIS A 206 -7.76 -1.76 -19.12
CA HIS A 206 -7.12 -1.32 -20.36
C HIS A 206 -8.10 -1.31 -21.55
N SER A 207 -9.00 -2.31 -21.63
CA SER A 207 -10.03 -2.37 -22.67
C SER A 207 -11.04 -1.22 -22.53
N TYR A 208 -11.44 -0.87 -21.30
CA TYR A 208 -12.26 0.31 -21.03
C TYR A 208 -11.55 1.63 -21.38
N HIS A 209 -10.22 1.69 -21.24
CA HIS A 209 -9.44 2.86 -21.66
C HIS A 209 -9.34 2.99 -23.18
N ARG A 210 -9.16 1.88 -23.92
CA ARG A 210 -9.03 1.92 -25.38
C ARG A 210 -10.35 2.13 -26.13
N ARG A 211 -11.49 1.72 -25.57
CA ARG A 211 -12.79 1.77 -26.25
C ARG A 211 -13.57 3.08 -26.07
N ILE A 212 -13.02 4.05 -25.34
CA ILE A 212 -13.58 5.40 -25.28
C ILE A 212 -12.70 6.27 -26.18
N PRO A 213 -13.03 6.47 -27.48
CA PRO A 213 -12.64 7.71 -28.12
C PRO A 213 -13.17 8.82 -27.22
N PHE A 214 -12.33 9.81 -26.92
CA PHE A 214 -12.74 11.07 -26.28
C PHE A 214 -14.17 11.37 -26.68
N PHE A 215 -15.13 11.10 -25.79
CA PHE A 215 -16.48 11.53 -26.01
C PHE A 215 -16.30 13.03 -26.10
N ASN A 216 -16.47 13.54 -27.32
CA ASN A 216 -16.75 14.93 -27.54
C ASN A 216 -17.76 15.27 -26.47
N TYR A 217 -17.32 16.00 -25.46
CA TYR A 217 -18.13 17.01 -24.85
C TYR A 217 -18.45 17.98 -26.00
N GLU A 218 -19.28 17.56 -26.95
CA GLU A 218 -20.31 18.42 -27.50
C GLU A 218 -21.19 18.72 -26.30
N ARG A 219 -20.66 19.62 -25.48
CA ARG A 219 -21.32 20.82 -25.02
C ARG A 219 -22.64 20.96 -25.77
N PHE A 220 -23.70 20.39 -25.19
CA PHE A 220 -25.07 20.79 -25.45
C PHE A 220 -25.28 22.23 -24.90
N ASP A 221 -24.37 23.16 -25.21
CA ASP A 221 -24.65 24.59 -25.15
C ASP A 221 -25.18 24.97 -26.52
N ASN A 222 -26.39 24.48 -26.82
CA ASN A 222 -27.30 25.08 -27.77
C ASN A 222 -28.73 24.74 -27.33
N THR A 223 -29.05 24.99 -26.06
CA THR A 223 -30.34 25.62 -25.78
C THR A 223 -30.25 27.04 -26.28
N SER A 224 -30.47 27.22 -27.57
CA SER A 224 -31.09 28.44 -28.08
C SER A 224 -32.45 28.55 -27.40
N VAL A 225 -32.45 29.24 -26.25
CA VAL A 225 -33.66 29.82 -25.66
C VAL A 225 -34.13 30.91 -26.62
N SER A 226 -34.80 30.49 -27.68
CA SER A 226 -35.58 31.37 -28.55
C SER A 226 -36.64 30.49 -29.19
N ASN A 227 -37.84 30.56 -28.61
CA ASN A 227 -39.16 30.19 -29.14
C ASN A 227 -39.98 29.42 -28.09
N LEU A 228 -40.38 30.15 -27.05
CA LEU A 228 -41.55 29.81 -26.23
C LEU A 228 -42.77 30.49 -26.89
N PRO A 229 -43.79 29.74 -27.37
CA PRO A 229 -44.89 30.26 -28.20
C PRO A 229 -45.94 31.15 -27.50
N TRP A 230 -45.72 31.58 -26.25
CA TRP A 230 -46.75 32.23 -25.44
C TRP A 230 -46.35 33.62 -24.94
N MET A 231 -45.34 34.24 -25.54
CA MET A 231 -45.08 35.66 -25.33
C MET A 231 -45.78 36.47 -26.44
N GLU A 232 -47.12 36.50 -26.35
CA GLU A 232 -47.95 37.49 -27.04
C GLU A 232 -47.82 38.81 -26.28
N GLU A 233 -47.09 39.77 -26.84
CA GLU A 233 -47.42 41.18 -26.65
C GLU A 233 -47.51 41.89 -28.02
N PRO A 234 -48.56 42.70 -28.25
CA PRO A 234 -48.82 43.33 -29.52
C PRO A 234 -48.19 44.72 -29.53
N TYR A 235 -47.17 44.93 -30.36
CA TYR A 235 -46.85 46.27 -30.84
C TYR A 235 -46.73 46.26 -32.35
N GLN A 236 -47.82 46.70 -32.96
CA GLN A 236 -47.89 47.23 -34.31
C GLN A 236 -46.82 48.31 -34.49
N TYR A 237 -45.96 48.15 -35.50
CA TYR A 237 -45.54 49.28 -36.32
C TYR A 237 -45.38 48.83 -37.77
N CYS A 238 -46.22 49.42 -38.62
CA CYS A 238 -46.11 49.39 -40.06
C CYS A 238 -44.76 49.97 -40.51
N ASN A 239 -44.14 49.38 -41.54
CA ASN A 239 -44.15 49.99 -42.87
C ASN A 239 -43.42 49.13 -43.91
N SER A 240 -44.17 48.86 -44.98
CA SER A 240 -43.76 49.09 -46.37
C SER A 240 -42.66 48.22 -46.99
N THR A 241 -43.15 47.25 -47.77
CA THR A 241 -42.90 47.08 -49.22
C THR A 241 -41.50 47.42 -49.74
N VAL A 242 -40.80 46.42 -50.28
CA VAL A 242 -40.26 46.44 -51.66
C VAL A 242 -40.02 45.00 -52.11
N SER A 243 -40.73 44.60 -53.16
CA SER A 243 -40.43 43.45 -54.02
C SER A 243 -39.34 43.83 -55.04
N ILE A 244 -38.24 43.08 -55.11
CA ILE A 244 -37.35 43.06 -56.28
C ILE A 244 -36.91 41.62 -56.52
N ASP A 245 -37.41 41.04 -57.62
CA ASP A 245 -36.75 39.96 -58.34
C ASP A 245 -35.42 40.47 -58.94
N ARG A 246 -34.33 39.69 -58.81
CA ARG A 246 -33.29 39.69 -59.84
C ARG A 246 -32.38 38.45 -59.80
N MET A 247 -32.21 37.94 -61.01
CA MET A 247 -31.33 36.86 -61.49
C MET A 247 -29.86 36.98 -61.10
N ASP A 248 -29.20 35.81 -61.13
CA ASP A 248 -27.87 35.50 -61.65
C ASP A 248 -26.86 36.66 -61.77
N ASN A 249 -25.71 36.57 -61.08
CA ASN A 249 -24.44 36.38 -61.79
C ASN A 249 -23.23 36.15 -60.87
N GLU A 250 -22.27 35.49 -61.51
CA GLU A 250 -20.88 35.22 -61.19
C GLU A 250 -20.08 36.22 -60.32
N SER A 251 -19.08 35.63 -59.68
CA SER A 251 -17.70 36.14 -59.54
C SER A 251 -17.50 37.57 -59.03
N SER A 252 -17.00 37.69 -57.81
CA SER A 252 -15.66 38.24 -57.55
C SER A 252 -15.36 38.36 -56.05
N SER A 253 -14.11 38.08 -55.70
CA SER A 253 -13.40 38.32 -54.44
C SER A 253 -13.80 39.63 -53.74
N PRO A 254 -13.61 39.78 -52.41
CA PRO A 254 -12.33 40.31 -51.90
C PRO A 254 -12.04 39.87 -50.43
N PRO A 255 -11.27 40.62 -49.59
CA PRO A 255 -9.82 40.58 -49.47
C PRO A 255 -9.34 40.22 -48.04
N TYR A 256 -8.02 40.10 -47.87
CA TYR A 256 -7.30 39.90 -46.60
C TYR A 256 -7.78 40.79 -45.44
N ALA A 257 -7.94 40.23 -44.22
CA ALA A 257 -7.78 40.97 -42.98
C ALA A 257 -7.46 40.09 -41.75
N LYS A 258 -6.21 40.21 -41.28
CA LYS A 258 -5.80 40.20 -39.86
C LYS A 258 -6.31 39.04 -38.98
N LEU A 259 -5.60 37.92 -39.00
CA LEU A 259 -5.53 37.05 -37.83
C LEU A 259 -4.69 37.74 -36.74
N LYS A 260 -5.39 38.32 -35.77
CA LYS A 260 -4.88 38.72 -34.45
C LYS A 260 -4.36 37.43 -33.77
N PRO A 261 -3.15 37.38 -33.19
CA PRO A 261 -2.79 36.26 -32.35
C PRO A 261 -3.76 36.22 -31.17
N LEU A 262 -4.45 35.10 -30.99
CA LEU A 262 -5.28 34.85 -29.84
C LEU A 262 -4.37 34.92 -28.61
N ASP A 263 -4.59 35.92 -27.76
CA ASP A 263 -4.00 35.99 -26.44
C ASP A 263 -4.27 34.66 -25.72
N LEU A 264 -3.21 33.92 -25.44
CA LEU A 264 -3.23 32.79 -24.53
C LEU A 264 -3.82 33.29 -23.20
N GLN A 265 -5.10 33.00 -22.99
CA GLN A 265 -5.73 33.17 -21.69
C GLN A 265 -4.88 32.41 -20.67
N ARG A 266 -4.28 33.19 -19.78
CA ARG A 266 -3.49 32.75 -18.64
C ARG A 266 -4.30 31.72 -17.86
N SER A 267 -3.95 30.45 -18.05
CA SER A 267 -4.41 29.37 -17.18
C SER A 267 -3.83 29.61 -15.78
N PRO A 268 -4.65 29.64 -14.71
CA PRO A 268 -4.19 29.83 -13.33
C PRO A 268 -3.20 28.75 -12.87
N ASN A 269 -3.19 27.59 -13.55
CA ASN A 269 -2.26 26.50 -13.23
C ASN A 269 -0.80 26.85 -13.55
N ASN A 270 -0.54 27.68 -14.55
CA ASN A 270 0.84 28.04 -14.91
C ASN A 270 1.49 29.04 -13.92
N GLN A 271 0.68 29.76 -13.12
CA GLN A 271 1.21 30.62 -12.07
C GLN A 271 1.64 29.80 -10.84
N MET A 272 0.87 28.77 -10.48
CA MET A 272 1.22 27.91 -9.35
C MET A 272 2.47 27.07 -9.63
N THR A 273 2.64 26.57 -10.86
CA THR A 273 3.85 25.85 -11.26
C THR A 273 5.08 26.77 -11.33
N ARG A 274 4.91 28.05 -11.68
CA ARG A 274 6.00 29.05 -11.60
C ARG A 274 6.35 29.44 -10.17
N ALA A 275 5.36 29.54 -9.27
CA ALA A 275 5.60 29.82 -7.86
C ALA A 275 6.35 28.66 -7.18
N LEU A 276 5.93 27.42 -7.43
CA LEU A 276 6.61 26.22 -6.90
C LEU A 276 8.04 26.06 -7.44
N ASN A 277 8.29 26.38 -8.72
CA ASN A 277 9.64 26.34 -9.27
C ASN A 277 10.55 27.48 -8.77
N MET A 278 10.01 28.65 -8.40
CA MET A 278 10.79 29.73 -7.81
C MET A 278 11.19 29.41 -6.36
N ASP A 279 10.31 28.78 -5.58
CA ASP A 279 10.60 28.36 -4.19
C ASP A 279 11.70 27.28 -4.13
N VAL A 280 11.70 26.35 -5.09
CA VAL A 280 12.74 25.30 -5.19
C VAL A 280 14.10 25.89 -5.57
N ILE A 281 14.15 26.95 -6.38
CA ILE A 281 15.42 27.61 -6.74
C ILE A 281 15.95 28.47 -5.58
N GLN A 282 15.07 29.14 -4.81
CA GLN A 282 15.50 29.91 -3.63
C GLN A 282 15.98 29.04 -2.46
N THR A 283 15.33 27.90 -2.19
CA THR A 283 15.78 26.99 -1.12
C THR A 283 17.12 26.31 -1.42
N ASN A 284 17.44 26.09 -2.70
CA ASN A 284 18.71 25.47 -3.07
C ASN A 284 19.90 26.45 -3.00
N ASN A 285 19.68 27.75 -3.24
CA ASN A 285 20.72 28.76 -3.09
C ASN A 285 21.03 29.09 -1.62
N ASN A 286 20.04 28.99 -0.71
CA ASN A 286 20.26 29.23 0.72
C ASN A 286 20.94 28.06 1.47
N ARG A 287 20.98 26.84 0.89
CA ARG A 287 21.70 25.70 1.49
C ARG A 287 23.21 25.69 1.23
N LYS A 288 23.74 26.56 0.35
CA LYS A 288 25.18 26.67 0.09
C LYS A 288 25.93 27.62 1.04
N LEU A 289 25.25 28.25 2.01
CA LEU A 289 25.82 29.23 2.94
C LEU A 289 25.60 28.88 4.42
N ALA A 290 25.54 27.58 4.76
CA ALA A 290 25.55 27.17 6.16
C ALA A 290 27.01 27.16 6.70
N PRO A 291 27.32 27.95 7.75
CA PRO A 291 28.65 27.97 8.34
C PRO A 291 28.96 26.64 9.06
N LYS A 292 30.22 26.22 8.88
CA LYS A 292 30.82 25.03 9.50
C LYS A 292 30.68 25.11 11.03
N PRO A 293 30.15 24.09 11.72
CA PRO A 293 30.04 24.14 13.18
C PRO A 293 31.43 24.11 13.83
N PRO A 294 31.63 24.86 14.93
CA PRO A 294 32.92 24.92 15.61
C PRO A 294 33.23 23.62 16.35
N ASN A 295 34.49 23.18 16.24
CA ASN A 295 35.09 22.10 17.02
C ASN A 295 34.94 22.39 18.51
N ARG A 296 34.04 21.66 19.18
CA ARG A 296 33.95 21.67 20.64
C ARG A 296 34.69 20.46 21.19
N TYR A 297 35.97 20.68 21.53
CA TYR A 297 36.68 19.83 22.48
C TYR A 297 35.92 19.86 23.81
N GLN A 298 35.21 18.79 24.14
CA GLN A 298 34.78 18.51 25.50
C GLN A 298 35.74 17.50 26.12
N ASN A 299 36.53 18.04 27.03
CA ASN A 299 37.34 17.37 28.02
C ASN A 299 36.42 16.56 28.95
N THR A 300 36.25 15.27 28.70
CA THR A 300 35.61 14.36 29.66
C THR A 300 36.68 13.78 30.57
N ARG A 301 36.65 14.20 31.84
CA ARG A 301 37.47 13.66 32.93
C ARG A 301 37.26 12.13 33.04
N PRO A 302 38.30 11.34 33.33
CA PRO A 302 38.12 9.93 33.67
C PRO A 302 37.37 9.84 35.01
N ILE A 303 36.17 9.27 34.96
CA ILE A 303 35.43 8.83 36.13
C ILE A 303 36.19 7.62 36.69
N LYS A 304 36.72 7.76 37.90
CA LYS A 304 37.26 6.66 38.70
C LYS A 304 36.14 5.62 38.92
N PRO A 305 36.37 4.32 38.68
CA PRO A 305 35.43 3.31 39.13
C PRO A 305 35.36 3.33 40.66
N ALA A 306 34.15 3.52 41.17
CA ALA A 306 33.85 3.31 42.58
C ALA A 306 34.02 1.82 42.88
N LEU A 307 34.76 1.53 43.96
CA LEU A 307 34.88 0.23 44.59
C LEU A 307 33.49 -0.37 44.82
N GLN A 308 33.17 -1.42 44.08
CA GLN A 308 32.06 -2.30 44.39
C GLN A 308 32.53 -3.24 45.49
N TYR A 309 31.98 -3.02 46.69
CA TYR A 309 32.13 -3.89 47.83
C TYR A 309 31.70 -5.32 47.46
N GLY A 310 32.49 -6.29 47.90
CA GLY A 310 32.28 -7.70 47.65
C GLY A 310 30.93 -8.18 48.19
N GLU A 311 30.21 -8.91 47.36
CA GLU A 311 29.26 -9.90 47.84
C GLU A 311 30.10 -11.09 48.32
N ASP A 312 29.95 -11.42 49.60
CA ASP A 312 30.53 -12.62 50.19
C ASP A 312 30.08 -13.86 49.38
N PRO A 313 30.97 -14.81 49.10
CA PRO A 313 30.58 -16.04 48.42
C PRO A 313 29.57 -16.81 49.28
N ILE A 314 28.41 -17.10 48.70
CA ILE A 314 27.42 -18.00 49.28
C ILE A 314 28.10 -19.38 49.41
N ASP A 315 28.30 -19.79 50.66
CA ASP A 315 28.89 -21.08 51.02
C ASP A 315 27.88 -22.18 50.67
N ILE A 316 27.99 -22.74 49.47
CA ILE A 316 27.17 -23.87 49.02
C ILE A 316 27.85 -25.15 49.54
N PRO A 317 27.25 -25.87 50.50
CA PRO A 317 27.84 -27.10 51.00
C PRO A 317 27.95 -28.13 49.86
N PRO A 318 29.03 -28.92 49.80
CA PRO A 318 29.22 -29.92 48.78
C PRO A 318 28.10 -30.98 48.82
N PRO A 319 27.73 -31.55 47.67
CA PRO A 319 26.69 -32.58 47.60
C PRO A 319 27.10 -33.81 48.43
N PHE A 320 26.18 -34.27 49.26
CA PHE A 320 26.35 -35.48 50.07
C PHE A 320 26.51 -36.70 49.17
N ILE A 321 27.68 -37.34 49.24
CA ILE A 321 27.94 -38.63 48.58
C ILE A 321 27.80 -39.71 49.66
N PRO A 322 26.79 -40.59 49.59
CA PRO A 322 26.68 -41.71 50.53
C PRO A 322 27.88 -42.66 50.35
N PRO A 323 28.39 -43.25 51.45
CA PRO A 323 29.46 -44.22 51.37
C PRO A 323 29.02 -45.45 50.55
N PRO A 324 29.94 -46.07 49.79
CA PRO A 324 29.64 -47.30 49.06
C PRO A 324 29.28 -48.42 50.02
N ASP A 325 28.17 -49.11 49.74
CA ASP A 325 27.79 -50.35 50.40
C ASP A 325 28.83 -51.42 50.04
N TYR A 326 29.75 -51.68 50.96
CA TYR A 326 30.63 -52.87 50.96
C TYR A 326 30.07 -53.94 51.88
#